data_AF-A0A5P1ESP1-F1
#
_entry.id   AF-A0A5P1ESP1-F1
#
_cell.length_a   1.000
_cell.length_b   1.000
_cell.length_c   1.000
_cell.angle_alpha   90.00
_cell.angle_beta   90.00
_cell.angle_gamma   90.00
#
_symmetry.space_group_name_H-M   'P 1'
#
loop_
_entity.id
_entity.type
_entity.pdbx_description
1 polymer ?
#
loop_
_entity_poly.entity_id
_entity_poly.type
_entity_poly.pdbx_seq_one_letter_code
_entity_poly.pdbx_strand_id
1 'polypeptide(L)'
;MVAVLKELQNQGEGTLAFQVFEEVRKEHWYKPQLSVYVDMITVLANNGLKEKVEQICSYLKKECLEPDTEGFNMLLRTLLNFGFNNTAMDCFRLMKLWESEPDESTFRILINGLESNGELDLLLSVKDEAEKYFDGNLEFLEEGEQLILNEV
;
A
#
# COMPACT_ATOMS: atom_id res chain seq x y z
N MET A 1 13.11 -3.14 -21.77
CA MET A 1 11.90 -2.43 -21.29
C MET A 1 11.85 -2.31 -19.77
N VAL A 2 12.15 -3.35 -18.97
CA VAL A 2 12.22 -3.23 -17.49
C VAL A 2 13.23 -2.17 -17.01
N ALA A 3 14.44 -2.14 -17.57
CA ALA A 3 15.43 -1.12 -17.23
C ALA A 3 14.95 0.31 -17.55
N VAL A 4 14.23 0.48 -18.66
CA VAL A 4 13.63 1.76 -19.05
C VAL A 4 12.52 2.15 -18.08
N LEU A 5 11.66 1.20 -17.69
CA LEU A 5 10.65 1.43 -16.67
C LEU A 5 11.27 1.90 -15.35
N LYS A 6 12.32 1.21 -14.88
CA LYS A 6 12.99 1.56 -13.62
C LYS A 6 13.64 2.93 -13.69
N GLU A 7 14.26 3.27 -14.82
CA GLU A 7 14.83 4.61 -15.01
C GLU A 7 13.75 5.70 -15.02
N LEU A 8 12.62 5.50 -15.71
CA LEU A 8 11.51 6.46 -15.72
C LEU A 8 10.90 6.63 -14.33
N GLN A 9 10.79 5.54 -13.55
CA GLN A 9 10.36 5.61 -12.15
C GLN A 9 11.33 6.45 -11.32
N ASN A 10 12.65 6.24 -11.47
CA ASN A 10 13.67 7.00 -10.74
C ASN A 10 13.67 8.50 -11.13
N GLN A 11 13.40 8.81 -12.39
CA GLN A 11 13.26 10.19 -12.88
C GLN A 11 11.93 10.84 -12.46
N GLY A 12 10.97 10.06 -11.94
CA GLY A 12 9.65 10.55 -11.58
C GLY A 12 8.73 10.84 -12.77
N GLU A 13 9.06 10.32 -13.96
CA GLU A 13 8.32 10.52 -15.21
C GLU A 13 7.05 9.64 -15.27
N GLY A 14 6.07 9.94 -14.41
CA GLY A 14 4.94 9.04 -14.13
C GLY A 14 4.07 8.70 -15.34
N THR A 15 3.88 9.63 -16.28
CA THR A 15 3.11 9.35 -17.49
C THR A 15 3.82 8.38 -18.42
N LEU A 16 5.13 8.55 -18.62
CA LEU A 16 5.93 7.66 -19.46
C LEU A 16 6.14 6.30 -18.78
N ALA A 17 6.43 6.31 -17.47
CA ALA A 17 6.54 5.09 -16.68
C ALA A 17 5.27 4.23 -16.79
N PHE A 18 4.08 4.86 -16.74
CA PHE A 18 2.81 4.15 -16.92
C PHE A 18 2.69 3.50 -18.29
N GLN A 19 2.99 4.23 -19.38
CA GLN A 19 2.94 3.69 -20.73
C GLN A 19 3.88 2.50 -20.91
N VAL A 20 5.12 2.63 -20.42
CA VAL A 20 6.10 1.53 -20.49
C VAL A 20 5.66 0.35 -19.62
N PHE A 21 5.07 0.61 -18.45
CA PHE A 21 4.53 -0.44 -17.59
C PHE A 21 3.41 -1.23 -18.26
N GLU A 22 2.49 -0.57 -18.97
CA GLU A 22 1.42 -1.25 -19.71
C GLU A 22 1.97 -2.16 -20.82
N GLU A 23 3.04 -1.75 -21.50
CA GLU A 23 3.70 -2.60 -22.50
C GLU A 23 4.47 -3.76 -21.83
N VAL A 24 5.24 -3.49 -20.76
CA VAL A 24 5.96 -4.52 -20.01
C VAL A 24 5.03 -5.62 -19.49
N ARG A 25 3.83 -5.27 -19.02
CA ARG A 25 2.85 -6.24 -18.50
C ARG A 25 2.30 -7.20 -19.54
N LYS A 26 2.33 -6.85 -20.83
CA LYS A 26 1.85 -7.71 -21.92
C LYS A 26 2.89 -8.75 -22.35
N GLU A 27 4.12 -8.62 -21.89
CA GLU A 27 5.23 -9.46 -22.29
C GLU A 27 5.21 -10.82 -21.59
N HIS A 28 5.38 -11.90 -22.34
CA HIS A 28 5.32 -13.28 -21.82
C HIS A 28 6.37 -13.60 -20.74
N TRP A 29 7.49 -12.89 -20.75
CA TRP A 29 8.57 -13.06 -19.77
C TRP A 29 8.35 -12.25 -18.50
N TYR A 30 7.38 -11.33 -18.48
CA TYR A 30 7.10 -10.50 -17.32
C TYR A 30 6.47 -11.33 -16.21
N LYS A 31 7.08 -11.25 -15.03
CA LYS A 31 6.54 -11.80 -13.79
C LYS A 31 6.16 -10.62 -12.89
N PRO A 32 4.86 -10.43 -12.59
CA PRO A 32 4.42 -9.41 -11.65
C PRO A 32 5.16 -9.52 -10.32
N GLN A 33 5.46 -8.38 -9.71
CA GLN A 33 6.04 -8.29 -8.37
C GLN A 33 5.40 -7.12 -7.63
N LEU A 34 5.01 -7.32 -6.37
CA LEU A 34 4.30 -6.30 -5.58
C LEU A 34 5.10 -5.00 -5.46
N SER A 35 6.43 -5.10 -5.30
CA SER A 35 7.33 -3.94 -5.26
C SER A 35 7.25 -3.04 -6.50
N VAL A 36 7.09 -3.60 -7.70
CA VAL A 36 6.94 -2.81 -8.94
C VAL A 36 5.63 -2.02 -8.93
N TYR A 37 4.56 -2.60 -8.38
CA TYR A 37 3.28 -1.90 -8.21
C TYR A 37 3.39 -0.76 -7.19
N VAL A 38 4.08 -0.98 -6.06
CA VAL A 38 4.33 0.07 -5.05
C VAL A 38 5.14 1.22 -5.66
N ASP A 39 6.20 0.92 -6.42
CA ASP A 39 7.00 1.92 -7.12
C ASP A 39 6.15 2.74 -8.11
N MET A 40 5.32 2.06 -8.92
CA MET A 40 4.41 2.72 -9.86
C MET A 40 3.41 3.63 -9.15
N ILE A 41 2.75 3.15 -8.09
CA ILE A 41 1.80 3.94 -7.31
C ILE A 41 2.48 5.18 -6.73
N THR A 42 3.68 5.02 -6.17
CA THR A 42 4.45 6.12 -5.58
C THR A 42 4.74 7.20 -6.62
N VAL A 43 5.26 6.82 -7.80
CA VAL A 43 5.58 7.78 -8.87
C VAL A 43 4.32 8.48 -9.37
N LEU A 44 3.24 7.73 -9.62
CA LEU A 44 1.99 8.28 -10.14
C LEU A 44 1.30 9.21 -9.15
N ALA A 45 1.28 8.84 -7.86
CA ALA A 45 0.71 9.66 -6.81
C ALA A 45 1.47 10.97 -6.62
N ASN A 46 2.81 10.93 -6.64
CA ASN A 46 3.66 12.12 -6.62
C ASN A 46 3.41 13.05 -7.81
N ASN A 47 3.06 12.50 -8.98
CA ASN A 47 2.70 13.25 -10.18
C ASN A 47 1.24 13.74 -10.17
N GLY A 48 0.46 13.45 -9.12
CA GLY A 48 -0.96 13.79 -9.03
C GLY A 48 -1.88 12.99 -9.97
N LEU A 49 -1.38 11.88 -10.53
CA LEU A 49 -2.07 11.07 -11.55
C LEU A 49 -3.03 10.05 -10.89
N LYS A 50 -4.05 10.56 -10.19
CA LYS A 50 -4.99 9.76 -9.37
C LYS A 50 -5.67 8.63 -10.14
N GLU A 51 -6.20 8.92 -11.32
CA GLU A 51 -6.87 7.90 -12.16
C GLU A 51 -5.93 6.75 -12.52
N LYS A 52 -4.65 7.05 -12.76
CA LYS A 52 -3.64 6.02 -13.06
C LYS A 52 -3.28 5.20 -11.82
N VAL A 53 -3.26 5.80 -10.62
CA VAL A 53 -3.07 5.06 -9.36
C VAL A 53 -4.17 4.02 -9.20
N GLU A 54 -5.44 4.41 -9.37
CA GLU A 54 -6.58 3.49 -9.31
C GLU A 54 -6.49 2.40 -10.38
N GLN A 55 -6.05 2.74 -11.59
CA GLN A 55 -5.84 1.79 -12.68
C GLN A 55 -4.75 0.76 -12.34
N ILE A 56 -3.61 1.19 -11.79
CA ILE A 56 -2.55 0.28 -11.32
C ILE A 56 -3.07 -0.65 -10.21
N CYS A 57 -3.87 -0.14 -9.26
CA CYS A 57 -4.48 -1.00 -8.23
C CYS A 57 -5.50 -1.99 -8.83
N SER A 58 -6.24 -1.59 -9.86
CA SER A 58 -7.15 -2.49 -10.58
C SER A 58 -6.40 -3.62 -11.32
N TYR A 59 -5.19 -3.33 -11.78
CA TYR A 59 -4.30 -4.30 -12.38
C TYR A 59 -3.77 -5.28 -11.33
N LEU A 60 -3.31 -4.77 -10.19
CA LEU A 60 -2.82 -5.58 -9.08
C LEU A 60 -3.85 -6.62 -8.62
N LYS A 61 -5.13 -6.24 -8.50
CA LYS A 61 -6.24 -7.15 -8.13
C LYS A 61 -6.41 -8.35 -9.06
N LYS A 62 -5.87 -8.28 -10.29
CA LYS A 62 -5.97 -9.33 -11.32
C LYS A 62 -4.68 -10.15 -11.47
N GLU A 63 -3.63 -9.78 -10.74
CA GLU A 63 -2.38 -10.55 -10.75
C GLU A 63 -2.50 -11.78 -9.85
N CYS A 64 -1.61 -12.74 -10.06
CA CYS A 64 -1.39 -13.85 -9.14
C CYS A 64 0.03 -13.70 -8.57
N LEU A 65 0.13 -13.13 -7.38
CA LEU A 65 1.39 -12.96 -6.66
C LEU A 65 1.48 -13.93 -5.48
N GLU A 66 2.70 -14.27 -5.10
CA GLU A 66 2.95 -14.99 -3.85
C GLU A 66 2.56 -14.11 -2.64
N PRO A 67 2.15 -14.72 -1.51
CA PRO A 67 1.87 -13.98 -0.29
C PRO A 67 3.08 -13.14 0.16
N ASP A 68 2.86 -11.87 0.49
CA ASP A 68 3.91 -10.90 0.84
C ASP A 68 3.38 -9.82 1.80
N THR A 69 3.35 -10.14 3.09
CA THR A 69 2.87 -9.23 4.15
C THR A 69 3.64 -7.90 4.17
N GLU A 70 4.97 -7.93 4.03
CA GLU A 70 5.78 -6.71 4.06
C GLU A 70 5.52 -5.83 2.83
N GLY A 71 5.43 -6.44 1.64
CA GLY A 71 5.09 -5.72 0.42
C GLY A 71 3.69 -5.09 0.48
N PHE A 72 2.71 -5.76 1.10
CA PHE A 72 1.39 -5.16 1.35
C PHE A 72 1.47 -4.04 2.37
N ASN A 73 2.24 -4.18 3.46
CA ASN A 73 2.47 -3.10 4.43
C ASN A 73 3.05 -1.85 3.74
N MET A 74 4.02 -2.02 2.84
CA MET A 74 4.55 -0.93 2.02
C MET A 74 3.47 -0.31 1.11
N LEU A 75 2.67 -1.12 0.44
CA LEU A 75 1.58 -0.66 -0.42
C LEU A 75 0.53 0.16 0.36
N LEU A 76 0.08 -0.34 1.50
CA LEU A 76 -0.91 0.30 2.36
C LEU A 76 -0.39 1.65 2.87
N ARG A 77 0.84 1.67 3.38
CA ARG A 77 1.49 2.91 3.84
C ARG A 77 1.57 3.94 2.73
N THR A 78 2.00 3.54 1.53
CA THR A 78 2.06 4.44 0.37
C THR A 78 0.69 5.00 0.02
N LEU A 79 -0.34 4.17 -0.10
CA LEU A 79 -1.68 4.63 -0.46
C LEU A 79 -2.26 5.61 0.58
N LEU A 80 -2.10 5.31 1.87
CA LEU A 80 -2.57 6.18 2.96
C LEU A 80 -1.82 7.51 2.98
N ASN A 81 -0.50 7.52 2.79
CA ASN A 81 0.30 8.75 2.74
C ASN A 81 -0.15 9.72 1.63
N PHE A 82 -0.71 9.20 0.54
CA PHE A 82 -1.28 10.01 -0.55
C PHE A 82 -2.80 10.20 -0.47
N GLY A 83 -3.44 9.76 0.62
CA GLY A 83 -4.88 9.93 0.86
C GLY A 83 -5.78 9.00 0.04
N PHE A 84 -5.26 7.92 -0.54
CA PHE A 84 -6.06 6.92 -1.25
C PHE A 84 -6.69 5.91 -0.28
N ASN A 85 -7.48 6.40 0.68
CA ASN A 85 -7.97 5.65 1.85
C ASN A 85 -8.82 4.44 1.45
N ASN A 86 -9.81 4.63 0.57
CA ASN A 86 -10.65 3.54 0.08
C ASN A 86 -9.85 2.48 -0.69
N THR A 87 -8.88 2.91 -1.50
CA THR A 87 -7.99 2.01 -2.24
C THR A 87 -7.07 1.24 -1.30
N ALA A 88 -6.58 1.86 -0.22
CA ALA A 88 -5.81 1.17 0.81
C ALA A 88 -6.66 0.06 1.47
N MET A 89 -7.92 0.36 1.81
CA MET A 89 -8.82 -0.65 2.38
C MET A 89 -9.16 -1.78 1.40
N ASP A 90 -9.26 -1.49 0.10
CA ASP A 90 -9.37 -2.51 -0.94
C ASP A 90 -8.13 -3.42 -0.98
N CYS A 91 -6.94 -2.84 -0.90
CA CYS A 91 -5.69 -3.60 -0.88
C CYS A 91 -5.52 -4.41 0.42
N PHE A 92 -6.00 -3.90 1.56
CA PHE A 92 -6.01 -4.66 2.82
C PHE A 92 -6.94 -5.88 2.74
N ARG A 93 -8.08 -5.77 2.07
CA ARG A 93 -8.94 -6.93 1.77
C ARG A 93 -8.27 -7.91 0.80
N LEU A 94 -7.57 -7.39 -0.20
CA LEU A 94 -6.82 -8.21 -1.17
C LEU A 94 -5.69 -8.99 -0.49
N MET A 95 -4.96 -8.37 0.42
CA MET A 95 -3.91 -8.99 1.23
C MET A 95 -4.41 -10.27 1.91
N LYS A 96 -5.54 -10.19 2.62
CA LYS A 96 -6.20 -11.35 3.25
C LYS A 96 -6.67 -12.40 2.24
N LEU A 97 -7.20 -11.96 1.09
CA LEU A 97 -7.63 -12.87 0.02
C LEU A 97 -6.47 -13.67 -0.58
N TRP A 98 -5.27 -13.10 -0.59
CA TRP A 98 -4.05 -13.74 -1.04
C TRP A 98 -3.27 -14.42 0.08
N GLU A 99 -3.92 -14.72 1.22
CA GLU A 99 -3.31 -15.43 2.35
C GLU A 99 -2.03 -14.75 2.87
N SER A 100 -1.89 -13.44 2.63
CA SER A 100 -0.86 -12.62 3.28
C SER A 100 -1.44 -12.16 4.61
N GLU A 101 -1.03 -12.79 5.70
CA GLU A 101 -1.63 -12.53 7.01
C GLU A 101 -1.28 -11.12 7.51
N PRO A 102 -2.29 -10.31 7.89
CA PRO A 102 -2.07 -9.05 8.59
C PRO A 102 -1.32 -9.27 9.91
N ASP A 103 -0.39 -8.36 10.19
CA ASP A 103 0.35 -8.32 11.44
C ASP A 103 0.12 -7.01 12.20
N GLU A 104 0.76 -6.87 13.36
CA GLU A 104 0.70 -5.66 14.19
C GLU A 104 1.12 -4.40 13.40
N SER A 105 2.11 -4.53 12.49
CA SER A 105 2.56 -3.45 11.63
C SER A 105 1.48 -3.05 10.63
N THR A 106 0.78 -4.02 10.02
CA THR A 106 -0.36 -3.78 9.13
C THR A 106 -1.42 -2.92 9.82
N PHE A 107 -1.86 -3.32 11.01
CA PHE A 107 -2.88 -2.59 11.75
C PHE A 107 -2.39 -1.22 12.23
N ARG A 108 -1.14 -1.10 12.69
CA ARG A 108 -0.52 0.18 13.07
C ARG A 108 -0.48 1.15 11.89
N ILE A 109 -0.12 0.68 10.69
CA ILE A 109 -0.11 1.48 9.46
C ILE A 109 -1.52 1.99 9.13
N LEU A 110 -2.52 1.11 9.14
CA LEU A 110 -3.90 1.47 8.81
C LEU A 110 -4.48 2.47 9.82
N ILE A 111 -4.34 2.19 11.12
CA ILE A 111 -4.87 3.05 12.19
C ILE A 111 -4.24 4.45 12.13
N ASN A 112 -2.91 4.54 12.10
CA ASN A 112 -2.22 5.83 12.09
C ASN A 112 -2.50 6.62 10.80
N GLY A 113 -2.54 5.95 9.65
CA GLY A 113 -2.81 6.59 8.37
C GLY A 113 -4.23 7.10 8.25
N LEU A 114 -5.23 6.30 8.66
CA LEU A 114 -6.64 6.70 8.63
C LEU A 114 -6.94 7.80 9.65
N GLU A 115 -6.34 7.75 10.83
CA GLU A 115 -6.44 8.82 11.83
C GLU A 115 -5.85 10.14 11.31
N SER A 116 -4.66 10.09 10.72
CA SER A 116 -4.00 11.27 10.12
C SER A 116 -4.82 11.87 8.97
N ASN A 117 -5.52 11.03 8.22
CA ASN A 117 -6.38 11.45 7.10
C ASN A 117 -7.81 11.84 7.53
N GLY A 118 -8.16 11.71 8.82
CA GLY A 118 -9.48 12.04 9.35
C GLY A 118 -10.61 11.09 8.93
N GLU A 119 -10.28 9.88 8.49
CA GLU A 119 -11.25 8.88 8.02
C GLU A 119 -11.84 8.07 9.19
N LEU A 120 -12.66 8.72 10.00
CA LEU A 120 -13.17 8.17 11.26
C LEU A 120 -13.93 6.84 11.09
N ASP A 121 -14.78 6.72 10.08
CA ASP A 121 -15.58 5.51 9.86
C ASP A 121 -14.70 4.29 9.53
N LEU A 122 -13.69 4.50 8.68
CA LEU A 122 -12.73 3.45 8.34
C LEU A 122 -11.82 3.12 9.53
N LEU A 123 -11.38 4.13 10.27
CA LEU A 123 -10.57 3.98 11.47
C LEU A 123 -11.26 3.11 12.51
N LEU A 124 -12.54 3.37 12.81
CA LEU A 124 -13.34 2.57 13.74
C LEU A 124 -13.49 1.14 13.24
N SER A 125 -13.77 0.94 11.94
CA SER A 125 -13.84 -0.39 11.35
C SER A 125 -12.53 -1.18 11.49
N VAL A 126 -11.37 -0.52 11.33
CA VAL A 126 -10.06 -1.18 11.48
C VAL A 126 -9.76 -1.50 12.93
N LYS A 127 -10.10 -0.61 13.88
CA LYS A 127 -9.92 -0.86 15.32
C LYS A 127 -10.77 -2.06 15.78
N ASP A 128 -12.04 -2.11 15.39
CA ASP A 128 -12.93 -3.24 15.67
C ASP A 128 -12.43 -4.56 15.06
N GLU A 129 -11.79 -4.50 13.89
CA GLU A 129 -11.19 -5.67 13.26
C GLU A 129 -9.92 -6.12 13.99
N ALA A 130 -9.07 -5.18 14.41
CA ALA A 130 -7.86 -5.48 15.19
C ALA A 130 -8.19 -6.12 16.54
N GLU A 131 -9.18 -5.60 17.26
CA GLU A 131 -9.64 -6.19 18.53
C GLU A 131 -10.06 -7.65 18.38
N LYS A 132 -10.77 -7.98 17.28
CA LYS A 132 -11.18 -9.36 16.99
C LYS A 132 -10.00 -10.23 16.56
N TYR A 133 -9.05 -9.66 15.83
CA TYR A 133 -7.91 -10.38 15.27
C TYR A 133 -6.88 -10.77 16.35
N PHE A 134 -6.68 -9.90 17.34
CA PHE A 134 -5.71 -10.12 18.43
C PHE A 134 -6.34 -10.49 19.77
N ASP A 135 -7.61 -10.94 19.78
CA ASP A 135 -8.35 -11.29 21.00
C ASP A 135 -8.32 -10.18 22.08
N GLY A 136 -8.36 -8.92 21.64
CA GLY A 136 -8.30 -7.73 22.48
C GLY A 136 -6.89 -7.28 22.90
N ASN A 137 -5.83 -7.99 22.50
CA ASN A 137 -4.46 -7.56 22.74
C ASN A 137 -4.02 -6.49 21.74
N LEU A 138 -4.02 -5.23 22.18
CA LEU A 138 -3.63 -4.07 21.37
C LEU A 138 -2.38 -3.35 21.92
N GLU A 139 -1.50 -4.04 22.65
CA GLU A 139 -0.27 -3.45 23.22
C GLU A 139 0.59 -2.76 22.16
N PHE A 140 0.57 -3.28 20.92
CA PHE A 140 1.27 -2.69 19.77
C PHE A 140 0.79 -1.28 19.39
N LEU A 141 -0.31 -0.78 19.91
CA LEU A 141 -0.75 0.61 19.70
C LEU A 141 -0.13 1.59 20.72
N GLU A 142 0.37 1.10 21.85
CA GLU A 142 0.91 1.94 22.94
C GLU A 142 2.41 2.27 22.73
N GLU A 143 3.13 1.49 21.91
CA GLU A 143 4.58 1.62 21.71
C GLU A 143 5.02 2.91 20.98
N GLY A 144 4.09 3.76 20.54
CA GLY A 144 4.37 5.00 19.80
C GLY A 144 4.70 6.25 20.64
N GLU A 145 4.43 6.24 21.95
CA GLU A 145 4.52 7.46 22.78
C GLU A 145 5.86 7.65 23.54
N GLN A 146 6.76 6.67 23.56
CA GLN A 146 7.96 6.73 24.41
C GLN A 146 9.18 7.48 23.82
N LEU A 147 9.12 8.01 22.59
CA LEU A 147 10.27 8.69 21.97
C LEU A 147 10.27 10.23 22.08
N ILE A 148 9.23 10.86 22.63
CA ILE A 148 9.14 12.34 22.70
C ILE A 148 9.50 12.90 24.09
N LEU A 149 9.58 12.07 25.14
CA LEU A 149 9.80 12.55 26.52
C LEU A 149 11.25 12.50 27.03
N ASN A 150 12.23 12.10 26.21
CA ASN A 150 13.63 11.97 26.63
C ASN A 150 14.55 13.12 26.19
N GLU A 151 14.00 14.23 25.68
CA GLU A 151 14.77 15.45 25.39
C GLU A 151 14.15 16.67 26.11
N VAL A 152 14.34 16.75 27.43
CA VAL A 152 14.30 18.01 28.21
C VAL A 152 15.48 18.04 29.16
#